data_AF-G4ZA47-F1
#
_entry.id   AF-G4ZA47-F1
#
_cell.length_a   1.000
_cell.length_b   1.000
_cell.length_c   1.000
_cell.angle_alpha   90.00
_cell.angle_beta   90.00
_cell.angle_gamma   90.00
#
_symmetry.space_group_name_H-M   'P 1'
#
loop_
_entity.id
_entity.type
_entity.pdbx_description
1 polymer ?
#
loop_
_entity_poly.entity_id
_entity_poly.type
_entity_poly.pdbx_seq_one_letter_code
_entity_poly.pdbx_strand_id
1 'polypeptide(L)'
;MHKKCGVLLLFVAFLANFGVTLALDQASRGVSRLRSLTADTETNDDEERAGNPVLRVRLWLQSLTDPRDVFKALCLGEASMARLNDNPKFIQWLDYVELYRSKWGKRWFTDLEVFNFLRQTTPGAELAAVLQSIRLVPGMKKSAEKMQKFLIRASPPAIHSWLDAVWLGAGETPQSVFNILRLGKTPLADRHQFLQWLRFTEKYKAKMGASSYSDRQTLNFLLKGRLTPDVNLAGFFQTGRRRWRK
;
A
#
# COMPACT_ATOMS: atom_id res chain seq x y z
N MET A 1 -3.00 -8.84 -44.67
CA MET A 1 -3.27 -7.77 -43.67
C MET A 1 -3.00 -8.23 -42.21
N HIS A 2 -1.82 -8.77 -41.85
CA HIS A 2 -1.61 -9.29 -40.47
C HIS A 2 -0.29 -8.92 -39.77
N LYS A 3 0.53 -8.01 -40.30
CA LYS A 3 1.83 -7.67 -39.66
C LYS A 3 1.83 -6.43 -38.76
N LYS A 4 0.72 -5.67 -38.69
CA LYS A 4 0.64 -4.42 -37.89
C LYS A 4 0.15 -4.60 -36.44
N CYS A 5 -0.36 -5.78 -36.07
CA CYS A 5 -0.96 -6.00 -34.75
C CYS A 5 0.06 -6.39 -33.66
N GLY A 6 1.15 -7.09 -34.02
CA GLY A 6 2.16 -7.54 -33.06
C GLY A 6 3.04 -6.42 -32.50
N VAL A 7 3.33 -5.39 -33.31
CA VAL A 7 4.19 -4.26 -32.89
C VAL A 7 3.44 -3.33 -31.92
N LEU A 8 2.14 -3.13 -32.12
CA LEU A 8 1.32 -2.30 -31.23
C LEU A 8 1.18 -2.93 -29.83
N LEU A 9 1.03 -4.26 -29.75
CA LEU A 9 0.97 -4.99 -28.49
C LEU A 9 2.30 -4.94 -27.72
N LEU A 10 3.44 -5.05 -28.42
CA LEU A 10 4.76 -4.92 -27.80
C LEU A 10 5.04 -3.50 -27.31
N PHE A 11 4.63 -2.46 -28.04
CA PHE A 11 4.78 -1.07 -27.61
C PHE A 11 3.91 -0.73 -26.40
N VAL A 12 2.66 -1.22 -26.35
CA VAL A 12 1.79 -1.03 -25.18
C VAL A 12 2.35 -1.76 -23.95
N ALA A 13 2.85 -3.00 -24.12
CA ALA A 13 3.50 -3.74 -23.04
C ALA A 13 4.79 -3.05 -22.56
N PHE A 14 5.57 -2.46 -23.46
CA PHE A 14 6.79 -1.74 -23.14
C PHE A 14 6.51 -0.42 -22.40
N LEU A 15 5.50 0.34 -22.83
CA LEU A 15 5.06 1.57 -22.14
C LEU A 15 4.45 1.27 -20.76
N ALA A 16 3.67 0.19 -20.63
CA ALA A 16 3.15 -0.25 -19.33
C ALA A 16 4.28 -0.68 -18.39
N ASN A 17 5.28 -1.44 -18.87
CA ASN A 17 6.45 -1.82 -18.07
C ASN A 17 7.31 -0.61 -17.71
N PHE A 18 7.52 0.34 -18.64
CA PHE A 18 8.35 1.51 -18.39
C PHE A 18 7.69 2.48 -17.40
N GLY A 19 6.39 2.72 -17.54
CA GLY A 19 5.61 3.52 -16.57
C GLY A 19 5.58 2.90 -15.18
N VAL A 20 5.47 1.57 -15.09
CA VAL A 20 5.56 0.84 -13.81
C VAL A 20 6.96 0.93 -13.22
N THR A 21 8.01 0.81 -14.03
CA THR A 21 9.42 0.87 -13.58
C THR A 21 9.80 2.27 -13.10
N LEU A 22 9.35 3.32 -13.79
CA LEU A 22 9.56 4.71 -13.37
C LEU A 22 8.82 5.03 -12.07
N ALA A 23 7.55 4.63 -11.97
CA ALA A 23 6.77 4.79 -10.75
C ALA A 23 7.37 4.02 -9.56
N LEU A 24 7.98 2.85 -9.82
CA LEU A 24 8.71 2.01 -8.86
C LEU A 24 10.00 2.66 -8.35
N ASP A 25 10.85 3.16 -9.25
CA ASP A 25 12.09 3.83 -8.88
C ASP A 25 11.80 5.09 -8.06
N GLN A 26 10.79 5.86 -8.47
CA GLN A 26 10.35 7.05 -7.75
C GLN A 26 9.69 6.72 -6.40
N ALA A 27 8.89 5.65 -6.32
CA ALA A 27 8.30 5.19 -5.04
C ALA A 27 9.37 4.66 -4.07
N SER A 28 10.38 3.95 -4.56
CA SER A 28 11.50 3.45 -3.76
C SER A 28 12.33 4.61 -3.16
N ARG A 29 12.59 5.65 -3.96
CA ARG A 29 13.25 6.88 -3.48
C ARG A 29 12.43 7.61 -2.42
N GLY A 30 11.12 7.71 -2.62
CA GLY A 30 10.20 8.33 -1.67
C GLY A 30 10.13 7.61 -0.32
N VAL A 31 9.99 6.28 -0.36
CA VAL A 31 10.03 5.42 0.84
C VAL A 31 11.35 5.55 1.60
N SER A 32 12.47 5.67 0.89
CA SER A 32 13.79 5.85 1.50
C SER A 32 13.94 7.23 2.18
N ARG A 33 13.38 8.30 1.59
CA ARG A 33 13.39 9.65 2.18
C ARG A 33 12.49 9.78 3.40
N LEU A 34 11.33 9.15 3.43
CA LEU A 34 10.50 9.15 4.66
C LEU A 34 11.18 8.43 5.82
N ARG A 35 11.98 7.39 5.52
CA ARG A 35 12.79 6.71 6.54
C ARG A 35 13.91 7.60 7.10
N SER A 36 14.49 8.50 6.30
CA SER A 36 15.46 9.47 6.81
C SER A 36 14.80 10.63 7.56
N LEU A 37 13.68 11.16 7.05
CA LEU A 37 12.93 12.26 7.69
C LEU A 37 12.36 11.91 9.08
N THR A 38 12.14 10.62 9.35
CA THR A 38 11.68 10.14 10.67
C THR A 38 12.83 9.85 11.64
N ALA A 39 14.08 9.87 11.17
CA ALA A 39 15.28 9.73 11.99
C ALA A 39 15.86 11.10 12.41
N ASP A 40 15.68 12.12 11.58
CA ASP A 40 16.24 13.45 11.79
C ASP A 40 15.13 14.44 12.19
N THR A 41 14.75 14.45 13.47
CA THR A 41 14.04 15.58 14.08
C THR A 41 14.87 16.11 15.24
N GLU A 42 16.02 16.69 14.91
CA GLU A 42 16.67 17.70 15.74
C GLU A 42 16.71 19.01 14.93
N THR A 43 15.86 19.93 15.42
CA THR A 43 15.92 21.41 15.39
C THR A 43 16.82 22.08 14.35
N ASN A 44 16.20 22.77 13.39
CA ASN A 44 16.81 23.94 12.73
C ASN A 44 15.80 25.11 12.78
N ASP A 45 16.28 26.24 13.28
CA ASP A 45 15.53 27.37 13.83
C ASP A 45 15.05 28.43 12.82
N ASP A 46 14.70 28.05 11.59
CA ASP A 46 14.28 29.02 10.55
C ASP A 46 12.75 29.15 10.37
N GLU A 47 11.93 28.63 11.29
CA GLU A 47 10.47 28.50 11.13
C GLU A 47 9.64 29.63 11.79
N GLU A 48 10.11 30.89 11.79
CA GLU A 48 9.37 31.99 12.43
C GLU A 48 8.26 32.61 11.55
N ARG A 49 8.18 32.26 10.25
CA ARG A 49 7.09 32.74 9.35
C ARG A 49 5.93 31.76 9.17
N ALA A 50 6.10 30.50 9.58
CA ALA A 50 5.07 29.47 9.50
C ALA A 50 4.64 29.08 10.91
N GLY A 51 3.77 29.89 11.53
CA GLY A 51 3.35 29.77 12.94
C GLY A 51 3.42 28.37 13.54
N ASN A 52 4.12 28.28 14.68
CA ASN A 52 4.50 27.10 15.45
C ASN A 52 3.62 25.86 15.18
N PRO A 53 4.18 24.77 14.60
CA PRO A 53 3.44 23.55 14.28
C PRO A 53 2.66 22.95 15.47
N VAL A 54 3.21 23.04 16.69
CA VAL A 54 2.56 22.56 17.92
C VAL A 54 1.32 23.40 18.24
N LEU A 55 1.40 24.72 18.09
CA LEU A 55 0.25 25.61 18.29
C LEU A 55 -0.85 25.33 17.27
N ARG A 56 -0.49 25.06 16.01
CA ARG A 56 -1.45 24.78 14.94
C ARG A 56 -2.23 23.49 15.16
N VAL A 57 -1.56 22.41 15.55
CA VAL A 57 -2.20 21.13 15.90
C VAL A 57 -3.13 21.30 17.10
N ARG A 58 -2.71 22.04 18.13
CA ARG A 58 -3.57 22.35 19.29
C ARG A 58 -4.83 23.10 18.89
N LEU A 59 -4.71 24.10 18.01
CA LEU A 59 -5.86 24.86 17.50
C LEU A 59 -6.83 23.97 16.72
N TRP A 60 -6.35 23.13 15.80
CA TRP A 60 -7.22 22.19 15.08
C TRP A 60 -7.91 21.18 16.01
N LEU A 61 -7.24 20.74 17.09
CA LEU A 61 -7.83 19.83 18.08
C LEU A 61 -8.80 20.52 19.05
N GLN A 62 -8.64 21.81 19.32
CA GLN A 62 -9.59 22.60 20.11
C GLN A 62 -10.85 22.89 19.30
N SER A 63 -10.67 23.28 18.03
CA SER A 63 -11.76 23.58 17.09
C SER A 63 -12.42 22.35 16.48
N LEU A 64 -11.97 21.15 16.84
CA LEU A 64 -12.52 19.87 16.35
C LEU A 64 -12.55 19.76 14.83
N THR A 65 -11.54 20.32 14.18
CA THR A 65 -11.47 20.39 12.73
C THR A 65 -11.51 18.98 12.13
N ASP A 66 -12.37 18.74 11.12
CA ASP A 66 -12.41 17.43 10.48
C ASP A 66 -11.05 17.16 9.81
N PRO A 67 -10.49 15.93 9.92
CA PRO A 67 -9.22 15.62 9.27
C PRO A 67 -9.20 15.91 7.76
N ARG A 68 -10.34 15.83 7.06
CA ARG A 68 -10.45 16.19 5.64
C ARG A 68 -10.21 17.69 5.42
N ASP A 69 -10.64 18.54 6.34
CA ASP A 69 -10.42 19.99 6.26
C ASP A 69 -8.99 20.35 6.63
N VAL A 70 -8.39 19.65 7.61
CA VAL A 70 -6.95 19.79 7.90
C VAL A 70 -6.10 19.37 6.69
N PHE A 71 -6.48 18.31 5.96
CA PHE A 71 -5.79 17.91 4.73
C PHE A 71 -5.77 19.04 3.69
N LYS A 72 -6.92 19.70 3.49
CA LYS A 72 -7.04 20.85 2.59
C LYS A 72 -6.24 22.05 3.09
N ALA A 73 -6.29 22.35 4.39
CA ALA A 73 -5.55 23.45 5.00
C ALA A 73 -4.02 23.27 4.89
N LEU A 74 -3.56 22.02 4.80
CA LEU A 74 -2.16 21.67 4.54
C LEU A 74 -1.78 21.69 3.04
N CYS A 75 -2.74 22.00 2.16
CA CYS A 75 -2.60 21.98 0.70
C CYS A 75 -2.05 20.62 0.20
N LEU A 76 -2.59 19.53 0.74
CA LEU A 76 -2.30 18.16 0.30
C LEU A 76 -3.27 17.74 -0.83
N GLY A 77 -2.82 16.87 -1.74
CA GLY A 77 -3.60 16.41 -2.91
C GLY A 77 -3.19 17.09 -4.22
N GLU A 78 -4.14 17.32 -5.12
CA GLU A 78 -3.88 17.85 -6.48
C GLU A 78 -3.19 19.22 -6.49
N ALA A 79 -3.41 20.04 -5.47
CA ALA A 79 -2.77 21.34 -5.31
C ALA A 79 -1.32 21.26 -4.81
N SER A 80 -0.80 20.07 -4.54
CA SER A 80 0.54 19.88 -4.00
C SER A 80 1.60 19.76 -5.08
N MET A 81 2.71 20.47 -4.93
CA MET A 81 3.88 20.37 -5.82
C MET A 81 4.69 19.08 -5.60
N ALA A 82 4.45 18.38 -4.49
CA ALA A 82 5.12 17.13 -4.12
C ALA A 82 4.11 15.98 -4.08
N ARG A 83 4.59 14.78 -4.43
CA ARG A 83 3.83 13.55 -4.23
C ARG A 83 3.47 13.39 -2.76
N LEU A 84 2.32 12.81 -2.49
CA LEU A 84 1.78 12.79 -1.13
C LEU A 84 2.72 12.06 -0.15
N ASN A 85 3.31 10.95 -0.57
CA ASN A 85 4.27 10.18 0.22
C ASN A 85 5.67 10.82 0.31
N ASP A 86 5.93 11.92 -0.39
CA ASP A 86 7.20 12.65 -0.32
C ASP A 86 7.01 14.02 0.38
N ASN A 87 5.78 14.31 0.83
CA ASN A 87 5.43 15.58 1.43
C ASN A 87 5.43 15.48 2.97
N PRO A 88 6.30 16.20 3.71
CA PRO A 88 6.34 16.15 5.17
C PRO A 88 5.02 16.59 5.83
N LYS A 89 4.23 17.45 5.18
CA LYS A 89 2.89 17.82 5.65
C LYS A 89 1.92 16.65 5.65
N PHE A 90 2.16 15.63 4.82
CA PHE A 90 1.35 14.41 4.86
C PHE A 90 1.58 13.62 6.15
N ILE A 91 2.82 13.58 6.65
CA ILE A 91 3.11 12.97 7.95
C ILE A 91 2.43 13.75 9.07
N GLN A 92 2.51 15.09 9.03
CA GLN A 92 1.78 15.96 9.96
C GLN A 92 0.27 15.68 9.94
N TRP A 93 -0.32 15.44 8.77
CA TRP A 93 -1.73 15.08 8.66
C TRP A 93 -2.04 13.69 9.25
N LEU A 94 -1.17 12.70 9.08
CA LEU A 94 -1.34 11.37 9.67
C LEU A 94 -1.25 11.42 11.20
N ASP A 95 -0.31 12.20 11.74
CA ASP A 95 -0.19 12.45 13.18
C ASP A 95 -1.46 13.11 13.73
N TYR A 96 -1.98 14.11 13.01
CA TYR A 96 -3.26 14.73 13.35
C TYR A 96 -4.41 13.71 13.35
N VAL A 97 -4.47 12.80 12.37
CA VAL A 97 -5.50 11.75 12.33
C VAL A 97 -5.43 10.84 13.56
N GLU A 98 -4.25 10.43 14.02
CA GLU A 98 -4.15 9.61 15.25
C GLU A 98 -4.52 10.41 16.49
N LEU A 99 -4.14 11.69 16.59
CA LEU A 99 -4.56 12.56 17.69
C LEU A 99 -6.07 12.74 17.73
N TYR A 100 -6.69 13.01 16.57
CA TYR A 100 -8.13 13.14 16.42
C TYR A 100 -8.85 11.85 16.85
N ARG A 101 -8.36 10.69 16.40
CA ARG A 101 -8.90 9.36 16.79
C ARG A 101 -8.68 9.03 18.26
N SER A 102 -7.60 9.49 18.86
CA SER A 102 -7.31 9.27 20.28
C SER A 102 -8.25 10.08 21.17
N LYS A 103 -8.62 11.29 20.74
CA LYS A 103 -9.57 12.16 21.45
C LYS A 103 -11.02 11.69 21.32
N TRP A 104 -11.45 11.30 20.12
CA TRP A 104 -12.88 11.03 19.82
C TRP A 104 -13.22 9.54 19.72
N GLY A 105 -12.21 8.70 19.51
CA GLY A 105 -12.35 7.30 19.18
C GLY A 105 -12.25 7.05 17.67
N LYS A 106 -11.75 5.86 17.32
CA LYS A 106 -11.47 5.47 15.93
C LYS A 106 -12.70 5.47 15.00
N ARG A 107 -13.92 5.44 15.55
CA ARG A 107 -15.19 5.44 14.78
C ARG A 107 -15.49 6.75 14.05
N TRP A 108 -14.86 7.86 14.44
CA TRP A 108 -15.12 9.19 13.88
C TRP A 108 -14.33 9.48 12.60
N PHE A 109 -13.23 8.77 12.38
CA PHE A 109 -12.49 8.82 11.12
C PHE A 109 -11.79 7.49 10.89
N THR A 110 -12.55 6.50 10.47
CA THR A 110 -12.15 5.10 10.37
C THR A 110 -11.06 4.86 9.32
N ASP A 111 -10.42 3.69 9.38
CA ASP A 111 -9.45 3.28 8.34
C ASP A 111 -10.09 3.24 6.94
N LEU A 112 -11.40 2.96 6.86
CA LEU A 112 -12.13 2.92 5.59
C LEU A 112 -12.36 4.33 5.05
N GLU A 113 -12.64 5.30 5.92
CA GLU A 113 -12.78 6.71 5.53
C GLU A 113 -11.45 7.30 5.08
N VAL A 114 -10.35 7.04 5.81
CA VAL A 114 -9.00 7.42 5.36
C VAL A 114 -8.69 6.80 4.00
N PHE A 115 -8.93 5.50 3.83
CA PHE A 115 -8.69 4.82 2.56
C PHE A 115 -9.50 5.43 1.41
N ASN A 116 -10.81 5.63 1.60
CA ASN A 116 -11.68 6.19 0.57
C ASN A 116 -11.26 7.62 0.21
N PHE A 117 -10.88 8.42 1.21
CA PHE A 117 -10.40 9.77 1.00
C PHE A 117 -9.08 9.78 0.20
N LEU A 118 -8.07 9.02 0.63
CA LEU A 118 -6.80 8.91 -0.10
C LEU A 118 -6.96 8.35 -1.51
N ARG A 119 -7.89 7.41 -1.71
CA ARG A 119 -8.19 6.86 -3.04
C ARG A 119 -8.78 7.92 -3.98
N GLN A 120 -9.55 8.88 -3.45
CA GLN A 120 -10.09 9.98 -4.25
C GLN A 120 -9.02 10.99 -4.61
N THR A 121 -8.14 11.35 -3.67
CA THR A 121 -7.09 12.37 -3.88
C THR A 121 -5.84 11.84 -4.57
N THR A 122 -5.64 10.53 -4.57
CA THR A 122 -4.42 9.88 -5.05
C THR A 122 -4.77 8.53 -5.68
N PRO A 123 -5.37 8.51 -6.87
CA PRO A 123 -5.77 7.26 -7.53
C PRO A 123 -4.56 6.53 -8.13
N GLY A 124 -4.78 5.28 -8.56
CA GLY A 124 -3.79 4.58 -9.37
C GLY A 124 -2.66 3.93 -8.57
N ALA A 125 -1.49 3.78 -9.22
CA ALA A 125 -0.30 3.15 -8.64
C ALA A 125 0.25 3.92 -7.43
N GLU A 126 0.01 5.23 -7.39
CA GLU A 126 0.47 6.08 -6.31
C GLU A 126 -0.23 5.77 -4.99
N LEU A 127 -1.50 5.37 -5.02
CA LEU A 127 -2.22 4.92 -3.83
C LEU A 127 -1.49 3.77 -3.13
N ALA A 128 -0.97 2.81 -3.90
CA ALA A 128 -0.24 1.66 -3.33
C ALA A 128 1.03 2.11 -2.62
N ALA A 129 1.76 3.07 -3.19
CA ALA A 129 2.97 3.64 -2.60
C ALA A 129 2.66 4.43 -1.32
N VAL A 130 1.61 5.27 -1.34
CA VAL A 130 1.12 6.01 -0.16
C VAL A 130 0.72 5.05 0.95
N LEU A 131 -0.08 4.01 0.65
CA LEU A 131 -0.49 3.05 1.66
C LEU A 131 0.69 2.22 2.21
N GLN A 132 1.76 2.04 1.44
CA GLN A 132 2.98 1.42 1.93
C GLN A 132 3.79 2.38 2.82
N SER A 133 3.88 3.66 2.46
CA SER A 133 4.62 4.63 3.28
C SER A 133 3.98 4.86 4.65
N ILE A 134 2.64 4.85 4.74
CA ILE A 134 1.92 4.96 6.02
C ILE A 134 2.32 3.82 6.99
N ARG A 135 2.77 2.65 6.50
CA ARG A 135 3.23 1.57 7.39
C ARG A 135 4.50 1.91 8.17
N LEU A 136 5.26 2.88 7.69
CA LEU A 136 6.48 3.36 8.35
C LEU A 136 6.19 4.41 9.41
N VAL A 137 4.97 4.97 9.44
CA VAL A 137 4.56 5.95 10.45
C VAL A 137 4.27 5.23 11.78
N PRO A 138 4.84 5.69 12.91
CA PRO A 138 4.55 5.15 14.24
C PRO A 138 3.05 5.05 14.51
N GLY A 139 2.60 3.94 15.10
CA GLY A 139 1.17 3.69 15.39
C GLY A 139 0.30 3.30 14.18
N MET A 140 0.70 3.64 12.95
CA MET A 140 -0.16 3.50 11.77
C MET A 140 -0.06 2.17 11.03
N LYS A 141 0.95 1.34 11.33
CA LYS A 141 1.22 0.07 10.61
C LYS A 141 -0.02 -0.81 10.42
N LYS A 142 -0.78 -1.07 11.49
CA LYS A 142 -1.98 -1.92 11.44
C LYS A 142 -3.11 -1.30 10.61
N SER A 143 -3.25 0.02 10.66
CA SER A 143 -4.25 0.78 9.89
C SER A 143 -3.90 0.72 8.40
N ALA A 144 -2.64 0.95 8.04
CA ALA A 144 -2.16 0.85 6.67
C ALA A 144 -2.29 -0.56 6.09
N GLU A 145 -1.95 -1.61 6.84
CA GLU A 145 -2.17 -3.00 6.41
C GLU A 145 -3.66 -3.29 6.14
N LYS A 146 -4.56 -2.74 6.95
CA LYS A 146 -6.00 -2.85 6.72
C LYS A 146 -6.43 -2.11 5.45
N MET A 147 -5.87 -0.94 5.18
CA MET A 147 -6.14 -0.17 3.96
C MET A 147 -5.59 -0.86 2.70
N GLN A 148 -4.41 -1.49 2.76
CA GLN A 148 -3.89 -2.31 1.66
C GLN A 148 -4.82 -3.50 1.36
N LYS A 149 -5.42 -4.12 2.39
CA LYS A 149 -6.47 -5.13 2.17
C LYS A 149 -7.72 -4.57 1.50
N PHE A 150 -8.13 -3.34 1.84
CA PHE A 150 -9.24 -2.68 1.17
C PHE A 150 -8.94 -2.45 -0.31
N LEU A 151 -7.71 -2.05 -0.65
CA LEU A 151 -7.27 -1.90 -2.04
C LEU A 151 -7.40 -3.21 -2.82
N ILE A 152 -6.91 -4.33 -2.29
CA ILE A 152 -7.03 -5.65 -2.94
C ILE A 152 -8.50 -6.05 -3.14
N ARG A 153 -9.35 -5.79 -2.15
CA ARG A 153 -10.78 -6.16 -2.22
C ARG A 153 -11.58 -5.25 -3.16
N ALA A 154 -11.26 -3.96 -3.19
CA ALA A 154 -12.01 -2.95 -3.95
C ALA A 154 -11.54 -2.81 -5.40
N SER A 155 -10.40 -3.38 -5.78
CA SER A 155 -9.81 -3.20 -7.09
C SER A 155 -9.70 -4.51 -7.89
N PRO A 156 -9.82 -4.44 -9.24
CA PRO A 156 -9.60 -5.59 -10.11
C PRO A 156 -8.18 -6.17 -10.00
N PRO A 157 -7.98 -7.45 -10.37
CA PRO A 157 -6.67 -8.13 -10.38
C PRO A 157 -5.53 -7.36 -11.07
N ALA A 158 -5.81 -6.55 -12.10
CA ALA A 158 -4.80 -5.77 -12.82
C ALA A 158 -4.14 -4.69 -11.94
N ILE A 159 -4.92 -4.09 -11.04
CA ILE A 159 -4.49 -3.03 -10.11
C ILE A 159 -3.56 -3.59 -9.03
N HIS A 160 -3.68 -4.89 -8.72
CA HIS A 160 -2.85 -5.52 -7.69
C HIS A 160 -1.37 -5.60 -8.08
N SER A 161 -1.06 -5.51 -9.38
CA SER A 161 0.32 -5.50 -9.87
C SER A 161 1.16 -4.33 -9.32
N TRP A 162 0.51 -3.21 -8.97
CA TRP A 162 1.18 -2.07 -8.33
C TRP A 162 1.59 -2.37 -6.89
N LEU A 163 0.77 -3.10 -6.15
CA LEU A 163 1.15 -3.55 -4.80
C LEU A 163 2.31 -4.53 -4.85
N ASP A 164 2.34 -5.44 -5.84
CA ASP A 164 3.49 -6.34 -6.02
C ASP A 164 4.80 -5.56 -6.20
N ALA A 165 4.76 -4.58 -7.10
CA ALA A 165 5.86 -3.68 -7.36
C ALA A 165 6.32 -2.95 -6.08
N VAL A 166 5.39 -2.30 -5.39
CA VAL A 166 5.68 -1.54 -4.16
C VAL A 166 6.22 -2.45 -3.05
N TRP A 167 5.64 -3.63 -2.83
CA TRP A 167 6.13 -4.59 -1.84
C TRP A 167 7.53 -5.11 -2.19
N LEU A 168 7.81 -5.42 -3.47
CA LEU A 168 9.15 -5.83 -3.92
C LEU A 168 10.18 -4.71 -3.79
N GLY A 169 9.78 -3.46 -4.00
CA GLY A 169 10.65 -2.29 -3.80
C GLY A 169 10.95 -2.03 -2.33
N ALA A 170 9.96 -2.23 -1.46
CA ALA A 170 10.10 -2.09 -0.01
C ALA A 170 10.81 -3.29 0.66
N GLY A 171 11.18 -4.33 -0.10
CA GLY A 171 11.87 -5.52 0.43
C GLY A 171 10.95 -6.47 1.21
N GLU A 172 9.64 -6.41 0.98
CA GLU A 172 8.69 -7.31 1.64
C GLU A 172 8.93 -8.76 1.21
N THR A 173 8.89 -9.69 2.18
CA THR A 173 8.97 -11.12 1.90
C THR A 173 7.57 -11.72 1.72
N PRO A 174 7.43 -12.90 1.09
CA PRO A 174 6.15 -13.61 1.05
C PRO A 174 5.53 -13.82 2.43
N GLN A 175 6.35 -14.00 3.47
CA GLN A 175 5.88 -14.03 4.86
C GLN A 175 5.24 -12.71 5.30
N SER A 176 5.90 -11.60 5.02
CA SER A 176 5.39 -10.28 5.39
C SER A 176 4.06 -10.02 4.70
N VAL A 177 3.97 -10.25 3.39
CA VAL A 177 2.73 -10.08 2.61
C VAL A 177 1.61 -11.01 3.10
N PHE A 178 1.92 -12.25 3.49
CA PHE A 178 0.95 -13.15 4.12
C PHE A 178 0.32 -12.53 5.38
N ASN A 179 1.13 -11.86 6.20
CA ASN A 179 0.71 -11.20 7.43
C ASN A 179 -0.08 -9.91 7.15
N ILE A 180 0.38 -9.08 6.19
CA ILE A 180 -0.32 -7.87 5.72
C ILE A 180 -1.75 -8.22 5.30
N LEU A 181 -1.89 -9.31 4.53
CA LEU A 181 -3.17 -9.80 4.03
C LEU A 181 -4.00 -10.55 5.08
N ARG A 182 -3.40 -10.85 6.25
CA ARG A 182 -3.99 -11.56 7.39
C ARG A 182 -4.52 -12.96 7.04
N LEU A 183 -3.84 -13.66 6.13
CA LEU A 183 -4.27 -14.96 5.62
C LEU A 183 -4.24 -16.08 6.68
N GLY A 184 -3.52 -15.90 7.79
CA GLY A 184 -3.53 -16.83 8.92
C GLY A 184 -4.71 -16.68 9.88
N LYS A 185 -5.56 -15.65 9.70
CA LYS A 185 -6.64 -15.31 10.65
C LYS A 185 -8.05 -15.46 10.08
N THR A 186 -8.17 -15.61 8.78
CA THR A 186 -9.44 -15.78 8.07
C THR A 186 -9.36 -17.07 7.26
N PRO A 187 -10.45 -17.84 7.13
CA PRO A 187 -10.47 -18.99 6.22
C PRO A 187 -9.96 -18.57 4.84
N LEU A 188 -9.24 -19.46 4.16
CA LEU A 188 -8.73 -19.27 2.78
C LEU A 188 -9.83 -19.02 1.72
N ALA A 189 -11.09 -18.92 2.15
CA ALA A 189 -12.26 -18.60 1.35
C ALA A 189 -12.22 -17.18 0.74
N ASP A 190 -11.45 -16.22 1.29
CA ASP A 190 -11.25 -14.93 0.63
C ASP A 190 -10.22 -15.07 -0.51
N ARG A 191 -10.74 -15.55 -1.66
CA ARG A 191 -9.95 -15.93 -2.84
C ARG A 191 -9.07 -14.79 -3.33
N HIS A 192 -9.44 -13.53 -3.13
CA HIS A 192 -8.72 -12.39 -3.69
C HIS A 192 -7.36 -12.18 -3.05
N GLN A 193 -7.26 -12.15 -1.71
CA GLN A 193 -5.97 -11.92 -1.05
C GLN A 193 -5.08 -13.16 -1.12
N PHE A 194 -5.66 -14.35 -1.07
CA PHE A 194 -4.87 -15.57 -1.24
C PHE A 194 -4.25 -15.66 -2.65
N LEU A 195 -5.05 -15.41 -3.70
CA LEU A 195 -4.53 -15.35 -5.07
C LEU A 195 -3.48 -14.25 -5.25
N GLN A 196 -3.68 -13.11 -4.58
CA GLN A 196 -2.70 -12.03 -4.59
C GLN A 196 -1.38 -12.45 -3.94
N TRP A 197 -1.43 -13.11 -2.78
CA TRP A 197 -0.23 -13.60 -2.10
C TRP A 197 0.54 -14.61 -2.94
N LEU A 198 -0.16 -15.53 -3.62
CA LEU A 198 0.47 -16.48 -4.54
C LEU A 198 1.20 -15.76 -5.68
N ARG A 199 0.55 -14.77 -6.31
CA ARG A 199 1.17 -13.97 -7.39
C ARG A 199 2.41 -13.22 -6.93
N PHE A 200 2.32 -12.58 -5.77
CA PHE A 200 3.45 -11.90 -5.17
C PHE A 200 4.60 -12.86 -4.91
N THR A 201 4.32 -14.05 -4.36
CA THR A 201 5.32 -15.07 -4.06
C THR A 201 6.07 -15.53 -5.31
N GLU A 202 5.36 -15.76 -6.42
CA GLU A 202 5.98 -16.12 -7.70
C GLU A 202 6.86 -14.98 -8.24
N LYS A 203 6.40 -13.73 -8.18
CA LYS A 203 7.21 -12.57 -8.58
C LYS A 203 8.44 -12.37 -7.69
N TYR A 204 8.31 -12.62 -6.39
CA TYR A 204 9.41 -12.57 -5.44
C TYR A 204 10.48 -13.62 -5.77
N LYS A 205 10.08 -14.88 -5.97
CA LYS A 205 10.98 -15.97 -6.39
C LYS A 205 11.68 -15.65 -7.72
N ALA A 206 10.95 -15.09 -8.68
CA ALA A 206 11.54 -14.68 -9.96
C ALA A 206 12.59 -13.57 -9.81
N LYS A 207 12.36 -12.59 -8.91
CA LYS A 207 13.29 -11.46 -8.68
C LYS A 207 14.49 -11.84 -7.80
N MET A 208 14.28 -12.63 -6.76
CA MET A 208 15.28 -12.93 -5.72
C MET A 208 15.97 -14.29 -5.90
N GLY A 209 15.54 -15.08 -6.90
CA GLY A 209 16.00 -16.45 -7.14
C GLY A 209 15.09 -17.50 -6.50
N ALA A 210 14.94 -18.65 -7.14
CA ALA A 210 13.97 -19.68 -6.74
C ALA A 210 14.21 -20.26 -5.32
N SER A 211 15.45 -20.19 -4.81
CA SER A 211 15.83 -20.62 -3.47
C SER A 211 15.50 -19.61 -2.37
N SER A 212 15.20 -18.36 -2.71
CA SER A 212 14.87 -17.29 -1.75
C SER A 212 13.58 -17.56 -0.96
N TYR A 213 12.68 -18.36 -1.54
CA TYR A 213 11.45 -18.80 -0.89
C TYR A 213 11.03 -20.19 -1.41
N SER A 214 11.15 -21.19 -0.54
CA SER A 214 10.91 -22.59 -0.89
C SER A 214 9.43 -22.95 -0.93
N ASP A 215 9.09 -23.94 -1.76
CA ASP A 215 7.72 -24.48 -1.81
C ASP A 215 7.30 -25.11 -0.46
N ARG A 216 8.27 -25.58 0.34
CA ARG A 216 8.02 -26.03 1.72
C ARG A 216 7.56 -24.87 2.61
N GLN A 217 8.16 -23.69 2.48
CA GLN A 217 7.69 -22.49 3.19
C GLN A 217 6.27 -22.14 2.74
N THR A 218 6.01 -22.11 1.43
CA THR A 218 4.65 -21.91 0.88
C THR A 218 3.65 -22.87 1.53
N LEU A 219 3.94 -24.18 1.52
CA LEU A 219 3.09 -25.22 2.10
C LEU A 219 2.87 -25.00 3.60
N ASN A 220 3.90 -24.64 4.37
CA ASN A 220 3.76 -24.35 5.79
C ASN A 220 2.76 -23.19 6.04
N PHE A 221 2.72 -22.17 5.18
CA PHE A 221 1.73 -21.10 5.30
C PHE A 221 0.32 -21.52 4.90
N LEU A 222 0.19 -22.38 3.89
CA LEU A 222 -1.10 -22.96 3.51
C LEU A 222 -1.70 -23.75 4.67
N LEU A 223 -0.88 -24.55 5.36
CA LEU A 223 -1.31 -25.30 6.54
C LEU A 223 -1.68 -24.38 7.71
N LYS A 224 -0.92 -23.29 7.93
CA LYS A 224 -1.24 -22.27 8.96
C LYS A 224 -2.49 -21.45 8.63
N GLY A 225 -2.84 -21.29 7.36
CA GLY A 225 -3.97 -20.49 6.88
C GLY A 225 -5.35 -21.07 7.21
N ARG A 226 -5.43 -22.16 7.97
CA ARG A 226 -6.66 -22.94 8.21
C ARG A 226 -7.40 -23.16 6.89
N LEU A 227 -6.79 -23.97 6.02
CA LEU A 227 -7.55 -24.68 4.99
C LEU A 227 -8.72 -25.32 5.71
N THR A 228 -9.94 -24.86 5.43
CA THR A 228 -11.09 -25.60 5.90
C THR A 228 -10.99 -27.01 5.29
N PRO A 229 -11.46 -28.05 5.97
CA PRO A 229 -11.44 -29.42 5.43
C PRO A 229 -12.00 -29.50 3.98
N ASP A 230 -12.89 -28.58 3.63
CA ASP A 230 -13.56 -28.48 2.33
C ASP A 230 -12.73 -27.78 1.23
N VAL A 231 -11.61 -27.12 1.54
CA VAL A 231 -10.71 -26.59 0.49
C VAL A 231 -9.86 -27.74 -0.03
N ASN A 232 -10.39 -28.43 -1.02
CA ASN A 232 -9.61 -29.31 -1.88
C ASN A 232 -8.54 -28.45 -2.60
N LEU A 233 -7.34 -28.39 -2.03
CA LEU A 233 -6.19 -27.70 -2.61
C LEU A 233 -5.96 -28.11 -4.07
N ALA A 234 -6.10 -29.40 -4.39
CA ALA A 234 -5.97 -29.90 -5.75
C ALA A 234 -7.05 -29.31 -6.66
N GLY A 235 -8.32 -29.26 -6.22
CA GLY A 235 -9.42 -28.61 -6.94
C GLY A 235 -9.22 -27.10 -7.13
N PHE A 236 -8.71 -26.41 -6.11
CA PHE A 236 -8.37 -24.98 -6.18
C PHE A 236 -7.28 -24.70 -7.23
N PHE A 237 -6.18 -25.48 -7.21
CA PHE A 237 -5.10 -25.31 -8.18
C PHE A 237 -5.52 -25.73 -9.59
N GLN A 238 -6.37 -26.75 -9.75
CA GLN A 238 -6.90 -27.19 -11.04
C GLN A 238 -7.82 -26.15 -11.70
N THR A 239 -8.73 -25.54 -10.94
CA THR A 239 -9.59 -24.44 -11.44
C THR A 239 -8.79 -23.18 -11.73
N GLY A 240 -7.76 -22.91 -10.93
CA GLY A 240 -6.78 -21.87 -11.19
C GLY A 240 -6.12 -22.05 -12.57
N ARG A 241 -5.45 -23.19 -12.81
CA ARG A 241 -4.55 -23.43 -13.96
C ARG A 241 -5.15 -23.09 -15.34
N ARG A 242 -6.47 -23.21 -15.51
CA ARG A 242 -7.20 -22.85 -16.74
C ARG A 242 -7.31 -21.34 -16.99
N ARG A 243 -7.23 -20.53 -15.94
CA ARG A 243 -7.37 -19.06 -15.96
C ARG A 243 -6.03 -18.32 -16.10
N TRP A 244 -4.91 -18.95 -15.74
CA TRP A 244 -3.56 -18.32 -15.78
C TRP A 244 -2.83 -18.48 -17.11
N ARG A 245 -3.42 -19.19 -18.09
CA ARG A 245 -2.86 -19.40 -19.45
C ARG A 245 -3.50 -18.51 -20.53
N LYS A 246 -4.37 -17.56 -20.15
CA LYS A 246 -4.96 -16.57 -21.05
C LYS A 246 -4.44 -15.19 -20.71
#